data_AF-A0AAD4VCY1-F1
#
_entry.id   AF-A0AAD4VCY1-F1
#
_cell.length_a   1.000
_cell.length_b   1.000
_cell.length_c   1.000
_cell.angle_alpha   90.00
_cell.angle_beta   90.00
_cell.angle_gamma   90.00
#
_symmetry.space_group_name_H-M   'P 1'
#
loop_
_entity.id
_entity.type
_entity.pdbx_description
1 polymer ?
#
loop_
_entity_poly.entity_id
_entity_poly.type
_entity_poly.pdbx_seq_one_letter_code
_entity_poly.pdbx_strand_id
1 'polypeptide(L)'
;MVAEKLRRTPAQVALRWGLQMGHSALPKSTNEARIKENSDVFGWSIPEDLLAKLSEIEQARLVRGTNFVHDTFGPYRSVEELWDGEI
;
A
#
# COMPACT_ATOMS: atom_id res chain seq x y z
N MET A 1 -12.04 -2.07 -13.98
CA MET A 1 -10.93 -1.92 -12.99
C MET A 1 -9.69 -2.68 -13.45
N VAL A 2 -8.47 -2.32 -12.98
CA VAL A 2 -7.21 -3.02 -13.35
C VAL A 2 -7.27 -4.52 -13.03
N ALA A 3 -7.79 -4.86 -11.85
CA ALA A 3 -7.98 -6.24 -11.39
C ALA A 3 -8.80 -7.10 -12.37
N GLU A 4 -9.91 -6.57 -12.89
CA GLU A 4 -10.77 -7.26 -13.87
C GLU A 4 -10.03 -7.51 -15.18
N LYS A 5 -9.30 -6.51 -15.69
CA LYS A 5 -8.52 -6.65 -16.93
C LYS A 5 -7.46 -7.74 -16.83
N LEU A 6 -6.84 -7.87 -15.66
CA LEU A 6 -5.79 -8.85 -15.39
C LEU A 6 -6.34 -10.20 -14.89
N ARG A 7 -7.64 -10.30 -14.63
CA ARG A 7 -8.30 -11.46 -13.99
C ARG A 7 -7.62 -11.85 -12.67
N ARG A 8 -7.27 -10.85 -11.87
CA ARG A 8 -6.65 -10.98 -10.55
C ARG A 8 -7.52 -10.33 -9.50
N THR A 9 -7.30 -10.66 -8.23
CA THR A 9 -8.01 -9.98 -7.14
C THR A 9 -7.43 -8.58 -6.90
N PRO A 10 -8.19 -7.64 -6.31
CA PRO A 10 -7.67 -6.34 -5.94
C PRO A 10 -6.43 -6.42 -5.02
N ALA A 11 -6.40 -7.39 -4.10
CA ALA A 11 -5.26 -7.61 -3.20
C ALA A 11 -4.01 -8.02 -3.98
N GLN A 12 -4.15 -8.95 -4.93
CA GLN A 12 -3.05 -9.37 -5.80
C GLN A 12 -2.49 -8.20 -6.64
N VAL A 13 -3.35 -7.32 -7.16
CA VAL A 13 -2.91 -6.12 -7.89
C VAL A 13 -2.14 -5.16 -6.99
N ALA A 14 -2.62 -4.89 -5.77
CA ALA A 14 -1.92 -4.01 -4.82
C ALA A 14 -0.53 -4.57 -4.45
N LEU A 15 -0.43 -5.89 -4.19
CA LEU A 15 0.83 -6.55 -3.89
C LEU A 15 1.78 -6.54 -5.09
N ARG A 16 1.28 -6.85 -6.29
CA ARG A 16 2.08 -6.85 -7.51
C ARG A 16 2.60 -5.45 -7.85
N TRP A 17 1.80 -4.41 -7.61
CA TRP A 17 2.22 -3.02 -7.76
C TRP A 17 3.42 -2.71 -6.86
N GLY A 18 3.36 -3.04 -5.57
CA GLY A 18 4.47 -2.82 -4.64
C GLY A 18 5.76 -3.51 -5.07
N LEU A 19 5.66 -4.75 -5.56
CA LEU A 19 6.80 -5.50 -6.12
C LEU A 19 7.40 -4.82 -7.36
N GLN A 20 6.57 -4.31 -8.28
CA GLN A 20 7.05 -3.62 -9.48
C GLN A 20 7.65 -2.24 -9.19
N MET A 21 7.27 -1.60 -8.08
CA MET A 21 7.94 -0.40 -7.57
C MET A 21 9.28 -0.69 -6.89
N GLY A 22 9.67 -1.97 -6.78
CA GLY A 22 10.96 -2.38 -6.21
C GLY A 22 10.94 -2.61 -4.69
N HIS A 23 9.75 -2.69 -4.09
CA HIS A 23 9.59 -2.93 -2.65
C HIS A 23 9.19 -4.39 -2.37
N SER A 24 9.55 -4.91 -1.20
CA SER A 24 8.89 -6.10 -0.65
C SER A 24 7.52 -5.73 -0.06
N ALA A 25 6.64 -6.71 0.12
CA ALA A 25 5.31 -6.51 0.70
C ALA A 25 5.05 -7.48 1.85
N LEU A 26 4.32 -7.02 2.88
CA LEU A 26 4.02 -7.78 4.10
C LEU A 26 2.50 -7.97 4.31
N PRO A 27 1.81 -8.72 3.42
CA PRO A 27 0.37 -8.93 3.57
C PRO A 27 0.05 -9.80 4.78
N LYS A 28 -0.68 -9.24 5.74
CA LYS A 28 -1.19 -10.00 6.89
C LYS A 28 -2.53 -10.66 6.56
N SER A 29 -2.66 -11.96 6.80
CA SER A 29 -3.94 -12.69 6.80
C SER A 29 -3.90 -13.83 7.81
N THR A 30 -5.04 -14.14 8.42
CA THR A 30 -5.29 -15.37 9.20
C THR A 30 -6.16 -16.38 8.46
N ASN A 31 -6.63 -16.02 7.26
CA ASN A 31 -7.41 -16.90 6.38
C ASN A 31 -6.45 -17.56 5.38
N GLU A 32 -6.46 -18.89 5.35
CA GLU A 32 -5.55 -19.71 4.54
C GLU A 32 -5.68 -19.44 3.03
N ALA A 33 -6.90 -19.30 2.51
CA ALA A 33 -7.13 -19.02 1.10
C ALA A 33 -6.51 -17.67 0.70
N ARG A 34 -6.66 -16.63 1.54
CA ARG A 34 -6.02 -15.32 1.31
C ARG A 34 -4.51 -15.37 1.43
N ILE A 35 -3.94 -16.20 2.32
CA ILE A 35 -2.49 -16.39 2.43
C ILE A 35 -1.93 -16.96 1.12
N LYS A 36 -2.60 -18.00 0.59
CA LYS A 36 -2.24 -18.60 -0.71
C LYS A 36 -2.39 -17.59 -1.85
N GLU A 37 -3.52 -16.89 -1.91
CA GLU A 37 -3.81 -15.88 -2.94
C GLU A 37 -2.78 -14.73 -2.93
N ASN A 38 -2.43 -14.21 -1.76
CA ASN A 38 -1.45 -13.13 -1.60
C ASN A 38 -0.04 -13.53 -2.04
N SER A 39 0.27 -14.83 -2.05
CA SER A 39 1.57 -15.35 -2.51
C SER A 39 1.62 -15.54 -4.03
N ASP A 40 0.47 -15.58 -4.72
CA ASP A 40 0.37 -15.78 -6.18
C ASP A 40 0.55 -14.46 -6.97
N VAL A 41 1.73 -13.84 -6.84
CA VAL A 41 2.03 -12.51 -7.41
C VAL A 41 3.32 -12.45 -8.24
N PHE A 42 3.96 -13.59 -8.51
CA PHE A 42 5.26 -13.64 -9.20
C PHE A 42 5.18 -14.01 -10.69
N GLY A 43 4.21 -14.84 -11.09
CA GLY A 43 4.09 -15.38 -12.46
C GLY A 43 3.43 -14.45 -13.49
N TRP A 44 3.17 -13.20 -13.15
CA TRP A 44 2.51 -12.22 -14.01
C TRP A 44 2.93 -10.80 -13.61
N SER A 45 2.61 -9.81 -14.45
CA SER A 45 2.91 -8.40 -14.19
C SER A 45 1.75 -7.49 -14.56
N ILE A 46 1.72 -6.30 -13.97
CA ILE A 46 0.86 -5.20 -14.37
C ILE A 46 1.56 -4.49 -15.54
N PRO A 47 0.95 -4.42 -16.73
CA PRO A 47 1.45 -3.65 -17.86
C PRO A 47 1.58 -2.16 -17.54
N GLU A 48 2.50 -1.48 -18.23
CA GLU A 48 2.83 -0.07 -17.98
C GLU A 48 1.62 0.87 -18.13
N ASP A 49 0.75 0.64 -19.11
CA ASP A 49 -0.47 1.44 -19.32
C ASP A 49 -1.48 1.31 -18.17
N LEU A 50 -1.47 0.17 -17.46
CA LEU A 50 -2.31 -0.05 -16.29
C LEU A 50 -1.62 0.43 -15.01
N LEU A 51 -0.29 0.37 -14.93
CA LEU A 51 0.48 0.97 -13.84
C LEU A 51 0.28 2.49 -13.79
N ALA A 52 0.35 3.16 -14.95
CA ALA A 52 0.14 4.61 -15.04
C ALA A 52 -1.20 5.06 -14.43
N LYS A 53 -2.25 4.24 -14.59
CA LYS A 53 -3.58 4.51 -14.01
C LYS A 53 -3.60 4.38 -12.48
N LEU A 54 -2.75 3.54 -11.91
CA LEU A 54 -2.63 3.42 -10.45
C LEU A 54 -1.93 4.65 -9.85
N SER A 55 -1.10 5.35 -10.62
CA SER A 55 -0.47 6.61 -10.20
C SER A 55 -1.45 7.78 -10.06
N GLU A 56 -2.66 7.67 -10.63
CA GLU A 56 -3.71 8.70 -10.53
C GLU A 56 -4.51 8.62 -9.22
N ILE A 57 -4.24 7.60 -8.37
CA ILE A 57 -4.93 7.42 -7.09
C ILE A 57 -4.56 8.58 -6.14
N GLU A 58 -5.57 9.18 -5.51
CA GLU A 58 -5.38 10.20 -4.48
C GLU A 58 -4.53 9.64 -3.33
N GLN A 59 -3.51 10.40 -2.93
CA GLN A 59 -2.57 9.98 -1.89
C GLN A 59 -3.01 10.49 -0.53
N ALA A 60 -3.09 9.58 0.44
CA ALA A 60 -3.32 9.91 1.84
C ALA A 60 -2.66 8.87 2.76
N ARG A 61 -1.96 9.33 3.80
CA ARG A 61 -1.36 8.43 4.80
C ARG A 61 -2.41 7.91 5.78
N LEU A 62 -2.64 6.60 5.79
CA LEU A 62 -3.59 5.95 6.71
C LEU A 62 -3.05 5.87 8.16
N VAL A 63 -1.83 5.38 8.34
CA VAL A 63 -1.20 5.27 9.67
C VAL A 63 -0.48 6.59 9.95
N ARG A 64 -1.21 7.54 10.54
CA ARG A 64 -0.71 8.91 10.82
C ARG A 64 0.15 9.01 12.09
N GLY A 65 0.13 8.00 12.96
CA GLY A 65 0.94 8.02 14.19
C GLY A 65 0.45 9.00 15.27
N THR A 66 -0.84 9.33 15.30
CA THR A 66 -1.43 10.32 16.24
C THR A 66 -1.17 10.00 17.71
N ASN A 67 -0.98 8.74 18.08
CA ASN A 67 -0.65 8.33 19.44
C ASN A 67 0.76 8.75 19.89
N PHE A 68 1.63 9.17 18.95
CA PHE A 68 2.99 9.65 19.23
C PHE A 68 3.08 11.18 19.27
N VAL A 69 1.96 11.87 19.07
CA VAL A 69 1.88 13.32 18.96
C VAL A 69 1.14 13.88 20.16
N HIS A 70 1.69 14.91 20.78
CA HIS A 70 1.01 15.65 21.84
C HIS A 70 1.50 17.10 21.86
N ASP A 71 0.56 18.03 21.78
CA ASP A 71 0.80 19.48 21.72
C ASP A 71 1.66 20.04 22.87
N THR A 72 1.54 19.48 24.08
CA THR A 72 2.12 20.04 25.31
C THR A 72 3.26 19.20 25.89
N PHE A 73 3.18 17.87 25.82
CA PHE A 73 4.15 16.99 26.49
C PHE A 73 4.88 16.01 25.57
N GLY A 74 4.52 15.98 24.28
CA GLY A 74 5.11 15.04 23.31
C GLY A 74 6.41 15.56 22.69
N PRO A 75 7.29 14.66 22.23
CA PRO A 75 8.45 15.04 21.43
C PRO A 75 8.05 15.61 20.06
N TYR A 76 6.87 15.24 19.55
CA TYR A 76 6.26 15.81 18.34
C TYR A 76 4.96 16.54 18.71
N ARG A 77 4.83 17.79 18.27
CA ARG A 77 3.69 18.67 18.59
C ARG A 77 2.54 18.52 17.62
N SER A 78 2.82 18.09 16.39
CA SER A 78 1.81 17.79 15.38
C SER A 78 2.17 16.56 14.55
N VAL A 79 1.22 16.10 13.73
CA VAL A 79 1.46 14.99 12.79
C VAL A 79 2.42 15.41 11.69
N GLU A 80 2.35 16.67 11.26
CA GLU A 80 3.26 17.27 10.28
C GLU A 80 4.70 17.22 10.79
N GLU A 81 4.94 17.55 12.06
CA GLU A 81 6.27 17.45 12.69
C GLU A 81 6.75 16.00 12.78
N LEU A 82 5.88 15.06 13.14
CA LEU A 82 6.23 13.63 13.22
C LEU A 82 6.73 13.07 11.87
N TRP A 83 6.22 13.60 10.75
CA TRP A 83 6.53 13.12 9.40
C TRP A 83 7.40 14.09 8.60
N ASP A 84 8.01 15.10 9.22
CA ASP A 84 8.82 16.11 8.53
C ASP A 84 8.10 16.75 7.31
N GLY A 85 6.77 16.90 7.39
CA GLY A 85 5.92 17.42 6.32
C GLY A 85 5.43 16.40 5.27
N GLU A 86 5.83 15.13 5.35
CA GLU A 86 5.41 14.06 4.43
C GLU A 86 4.05 13.44 4.82
N ILE A 87 3.00 14.26 4.83
CA ILE A 87 1.65 13.90 5.30
C ILE A 87 0.54 13.99 4.26
#